data_AF-A0A355RXY4-F1
#
_entry.id   AF-A0A355RXY4-F1
#
_cell.length_a   1.000
_cell.length_b   1.000
_cell.length_c   1.000
_cell.angle_alpha   90.00
_cell.angle_beta   90.00
_cell.angle_gamma   90.00
#
_symmetry.space_group_name_H-M   'P 1'
#
loop_
_entity.id
_entity.type
_entity.pdbx_description
1 polymer ?
#
loop_
_entity_poly.entity_id
_entity_poly.type
_entity_poly.pdbx_seq_one_letter_code
_entity_poly.pdbx_strand_id
1 'polypeptide(L)'
;LKRKYGKTIKDVLEYRDSICREIEAIENSEETAQKLRKQLEVDMSNLKSKSNELSNARKKIAKKLESRITNELRFLGMDKSKFEISMDILKKDGQISYSEKGMDSVSFLISTNPGEPVKPLS
;
A
#
# COMPACT_ATOMS: atom_id res chain seq x y z
N LEU A 1 43.43 15.85 31.87
CA LEU A 1 43.42 15.50 30.43
C LEU A 1 44.23 14.22 30.14
N LYS A 2 45.54 14.14 30.45
CA LYS A 2 46.39 12.92 30.29
C LYS A 2 45.93 11.65 31.03
N ARG A 3 45.06 11.76 32.04
CA ARG A 3 44.58 10.59 32.82
C ARG A 3 43.28 9.97 32.30
N LYS A 4 42.61 10.65 31.35
CA LYS A 4 41.27 10.26 30.87
C LYS A 4 41.26 9.89 29.37
N TYR A 5 42.27 10.30 28.60
CA TYR A 5 42.30 10.21 27.13
C TYR A 5 43.67 9.83 26.54
N GLY A 6 44.57 9.24 27.35
CA GLY A 6 45.90 8.77 26.90
C GLY A 6 47.09 9.46 27.57
N LYS A 7 48.22 8.74 27.68
CA LYS A 7 49.40 9.13 28.49
C LYS A 7 50.22 10.25 27.83
N THR A 8 50.11 10.44 26.51
CA THR A 8 50.82 11.47 25.74
C THR A 8 49.87 12.45 25.01
N ILE A 9 50.41 13.57 24.50
CA ILE A 9 49.63 14.53 23.69
C ILE A 9 49.17 13.88 22.38
N LYS A 10 49.97 12.97 21.82
CA LYS A 10 49.66 12.23 20.60
C LYS A 10 48.42 11.35 20.80
N ASP A 11 48.36 10.61 21.90
CA ASP A 11 47.21 9.74 22.24
C ASP A 11 45.91 10.55 22.34
N VAL A 12 45.97 11.76 22.91
CA VAL A 12 44.81 12.65 23.06
C VAL A 12 44.33 13.18 21.70
N LEU A 13 45.24 13.45 20.76
CA LEU A 13 44.90 13.87 19.40
C LEU A 13 44.30 12.73 18.58
N GLU A 14 44.86 11.52 18.67
CA GLU A 14 44.33 10.34 18.00
C GLU A 14 42.91 10.00 18.50
N TYR A 15 42.67 10.13 19.80
CA TYR A 15 41.35 9.92 20.39
C TYR A 15 40.31 10.98 19.97
N ARG A 16 40.72 12.25 19.84
CA ARG A 16 39.87 13.30 19.26
C ARG A 16 39.50 12.94 17.81
N ASP A 17 40.48 12.53 17.02
CA ASP A 17 40.27 12.22 15.59
C ASP A 17 39.40 10.98 15.39
N SER A 18 39.42 10.01 16.33
CA SER A 18 38.47 8.89 16.31
C SER A 18 37.05 9.33 16.65
N ILE A 19 36.88 10.21 17.66
CA ILE A 19 35.56 10.75 18.02
C ILE A 19 34.99 11.60 16.89
N CYS A 20 35.80 12.45 16.25
CA CYS A 20 35.33 13.27 15.13
C CYS A 20 34.82 12.39 13.98
N ARG A 21 35.56 11.32 13.63
CA ARG A 21 35.11 10.35 12.61
C ARG A 21 33.82 9.64 13.01
N GLU A 22 33.66 9.29 14.28
CA GLU A 22 32.44 8.65 14.80
C GLU A 22 31.24 9.61 14.75
N ILE A 23 31.44 10.88 15.13
CA ILE A 23 30.41 11.93 15.05
C ILE A 23 30.00 12.16 13.59
N GLU A 24 30.95 12.33 12.69
CA GLU A 24 30.66 12.50 11.25
C GLU A 24 29.88 11.31 10.68
N ALA A 25 30.21 10.08 11.08
CA ALA A 25 29.47 8.89 10.67
C ALA A 25 28.01 8.89 11.18
N ILE A 26 27.80 9.29 12.44
CA ILE A 26 26.47 9.37 13.05
C ILE A 26 25.64 10.47 12.37
N GLU A 27 26.21 11.66 12.17
CA GLU A 27 25.52 12.79 11.53
C GLU A 27 25.08 12.46 10.10
N ASN A 28 25.97 11.84 9.31
CA ASN A 28 25.65 11.37 7.96
C ASN A 28 24.54 10.31 7.94
N SER A 29 24.52 9.42 8.95
CA SER A 29 23.49 8.40 9.10
C SER A 29 22.12 9.02 9.40
N GLU A 30 22.07 10.01 10.30
CA GLU A 30 20.83 10.71 10.63
C GLU A 30 20.30 11.53 9.45
N GLU A 31 21.17 12.22 8.70
CA GLU A 31 20.77 12.94 7.49
C GLU A 31 20.18 11.98 6.44
N THR A 32 20.82 10.82 6.25
CA THR A 32 20.33 9.78 5.34
C THR A 32 18.98 9.23 5.78
N ALA A 33 18.81 8.94 7.08
CA ALA A 33 17.54 8.47 7.63
C ALA A 33 16.42 9.50 7.44
N GLN A 34 16.70 10.79 7.65
CA GLN A 34 15.73 11.86 7.41
C GLN A 34 15.34 11.98 5.94
N LYS A 35 16.29 11.88 5.01
CA LYS A 35 16.00 11.86 3.57
C LYS A 35 15.10 10.69 3.19
N LEU A 36 15.42 9.49 3.67
CA LEU A 36 14.62 8.29 3.39
C LEU A 36 13.21 8.37 3.98
N ARG A 37 13.04 8.93 5.19
CA ARG A 37 11.70 9.15 5.78
C ARG A 37 10.87 10.11 4.94
N LYS A 38 11.43 11.23 4.49
CA LYS A 38 10.74 12.17 3.60
C LYS A 38 10.34 11.52 2.28
N GLN A 39 11.25 10.74 1.68
CA GLN A 39 10.96 10.03 0.44
C GLN A 39 9.82 9.02 0.63
N LEU A 40 9.86 8.26 1.74
CA LEU A 40 8.81 7.31 2.10
C LEU A 40 7.44 8.00 2.24
N GLU A 41 7.36 9.16 2.89
CA GLU A 41 6.11 9.93 3.01
C GLU A 41 5.55 10.35 1.65
N VAL A 42 6.41 10.85 0.75
CA VAL A 42 6.03 11.23 -0.61
C VAL A 42 5.52 10.03 -1.39
N ASP A 43 6.24 8.91 -1.36
CA ASP A 43 5.88 7.69 -2.09
C ASP A 43 4.59 7.07 -1.55
N MET A 44 4.38 7.09 -0.23
CA MET A 44 3.12 6.64 0.39
C MET A 44 1.93 7.51 -0.01
N SER A 45 2.11 8.84 -0.10
CA SER A 45 1.08 9.76 -0.58
C SER A 45 0.71 9.48 -2.04
N ASN A 46 1.73 9.28 -2.89
CA ASN A 46 1.55 8.93 -4.30
C ASN A 46 0.83 7.59 -4.47
N LEU A 47 1.26 6.56 -3.74
CA LEU A 47 0.65 5.23 -3.73
C LEU A 47 -0.83 5.31 -3.34
N LYS A 48 -1.15 6.06 -2.28
CA LYS A 48 -2.53 6.27 -1.84
C LYS A 48 -3.35 6.97 -2.92
N SER A 49 -2.83 8.05 -3.51
CA SER A 49 -3.52 8.80 -4.56
C SER A 49 -3.82 7.91 -5.78
N LYS A 50 -2.81 7.19 -6.28
CA LYS A 50 -2.94 6.32 -7.45
C LYS A 50 -3.84 5.11 -7.20
N SER A 51 -3.80 4.55 -5.99
CA SER A 51 -4.70 3.45 -5.62
C SER A 51 -6.16 3.90 -5.56
N ASN A 52 -6.44 5.11 -5.07
CA ASN A 52 -7.79 5.70 -5.10
C ASN A 52 -8.27 5.97 -6.52
N GLU A 53 -7.39 6.50 -7.39
CA GLU A 53 -7.70 6.71 -8.80
C GLU A 53 -8.10 5.40 -9.49
N LEU A 54 -7.31 4.34 -9.27
CA LEU A 54 -7.57 3.00 -9.81
C LEU A 54 -8.88 2.41 -9.28
N SER A 55 -9.13 2.45 -7.97
CA SER A 55 -10.36 1.96 -7.34
C SER A 55 -11.60 2.65 -7.90
N ASN A 56 -11.54 3.98 -8.07
CA ASN A 56 -12.64 4.76 -8.65
C ASN A 56 -12.88 4.41 -10.12
N ALA A 57 -11.83 4.22 -10.91
CA ALA A 57 -11.96 3.78 -12.30
C ALA A 57 -12.61 2.39 -12.38
N ARG A 58 -12.18 1.46 -11.52
CA ARG A 58 -12.74 0.11 -11.43
C ARG A 58 -14.21 0.12 -11.06
N LYS A 59 -14.63 0.88 -10.05
CA LYS A 59 -16.04 1.01 -9.65
C LYS A 59 -16.93 1.52 -10.78
N LYS A 60 -16.44 2.48 -11.58
CA LYS A 60 -17.16 2.98 -12.76
C LYS A 60 -17.33 1.92 -13.83
N ILE A 61 -16.28 1.13 -14.09
CA ILE A 61 -16.30 0.06 -15.10
C ILE A 61 -17.15 -1.13 -14.61
N ALA A 62 -17.08 -1.47 -13.32
CA ALA A 62 -17.84 -2.55 -12.71
C ALA A 62 -19.34 -2.38 -12.97
N LYS A 63 -19.91 -1.20 -12.70
CA LYS A 63 -21.33 -0.92 -12.98
C LYS A 63 -21.73 -1.11 -14.44
N LYS A 64 -20.84 -0.75 -15.38
CA LYS A 64 -21.08 -0.96 -16.81
C LYS A 64 -21.02 -2.44 -17.17
N LEU A 65 -20.08 -3.17 -16.59
CA LEU A 65 -19.91 -4.60 -16.82
C LEU A 65 -21.07 -5.41 -16.24
N GLU A 66 -21.53 -5.08 -15.02
CA GLU A 66 -22.71 -5.67 -14.39
C GLU A 66 -23.96 -5.55 -15.26
N SER A 67 -24.22 -4.35 -15.78
CA SER A 67 -25.37 -4.11 -16.66
C SER A 67 -25.26 -4.92 -17.96
N ARG A 68 -24.08 -4.98 -18.57
CA ARG A 68 -23.86 -5.77 -19.79
C ARG A 68 -24.08 -7.25 -19.54
N ILE A 69 -23.48 -7.82 -18.49
CA ILE A 69 -23.62 -9.23 -18.15
C ILE A 69 -25.08 -9.58 -17.83
N THR A 70 -25.77 -8.73 -17.08
CA THR A 70 -27.19 -8.94 -16.75
C THR A 70 -28.07 -8.93 -18.00
N ASN A 71 -27.76 -8.10 -19.00
CA ASN A 71 -28.46 -8.10 -20.28
C ASN A 71 -28.22 -9.39 -21.08
N GLU A 72 -26.99 -9.90 -21.11
CA GLU A 72 -26.68 -11.19 -21.75
C GLU A 72 -27.39 -12.35 -21.04
N LEU A 73 -27.38 -12.38 -19.70
CA LEU A 73 -28.10 -13.38 -18.92
C LEU A 73 -29.60 -13.36 -19.23
N ARG A 74 -30.20 -12.17 -19.37
CA ARG A 74 -31.60 -12.04 -19.78
C ARG A 74 -31.85 -12.62 -21.17
N PHE A 75 -30.96 -12.38 -22.13
CA PHE A 75 -31.08 -12.94 -23.49
C PHE A 75 -31.05 -14.48 -23.47
N LEU A 76 -30.32 -15.08 -22.54
CA LEU A 76 -30.27 -16.52 -22.31
C LEU A 76 -31.47 -17.09 -21.54
N GLY A 77 -32.52 -16.30 -21.30
CA GLY A 77 -33.70 -16.73 -20.54
C GLY A 77 -33.49 -16.76 -19.03
N MET A 78 -32.44 -16.10 -18.52
CA MET A 78 -32.15 -15.95 -17.09
C MET A 78 -32.53 -14.54 -16.62
N ASP A 79 -33.72 -14.07 -17.00
CA ASP A 79 -34.24 -12.72 -16.77
C ASP A 79 -34.30 -12.29 -15.30
N LYS A 80 -34.35 -13.27 -14.40
CA LYS A 80 -34.39 -13.03 -12.95
C LYS A 80 -33.04 -13.20 -12.24
N SER A 81 -31.97 -13.50 -12.99
CA SER A 81 -30.63 -13.59 -12.43
C SER A 81 -30.09 -12.21 -12.08
N LYS A 82 -29.28 -12.14 -11.02
CA LYS A 82 -28.56 -10.93 -10.61
C LYS A 82 -27.07 -11.20 -10.71
N PHE A 83 -26.34 -10.25 -11.28
CA PHE A 83 -24.88 -10.26 -11.29
C PHE A 83 -24.37 -8.96 -10.66
N GLU A 84 -23.43 -9.10 -9.73
CA GLU A 84 -22.86 -8.00 -8.95
C GLU A 84 -21.35 -8.17 -8.86
N ILE A 85 -20.60 -7.08 -8.91
CA ILE A 85 -19.16 -7.03 -8.71
C ILE A 85 -18.93 -6.33 -7.38
N SER A 86 -18.71 -7.12 -6.33
CA SER A 86 -18.31 -6.58 -5.03
C SER A 86 -16.85 -6.14 -5.06
N MET A 87 -16.57 -5.01 -4.42
CA MET A 87 -15.25 -4.42 -4.38
C MET A 87 -14.98 -3.83 -3.00
N ASP A 88 -14.20 -4.57 -2.22
CA ASP A 88 -13.84 -4.23 -0.85
C ASP A 88 -12.41 -3.70 -0.78
N ILE A 89 -12.12 -2.84 0.20
CA ILE A 89 -10.73 -2.40 0.42
C ILE A 89 -9.98 -3.52 1.14
N LEU A 90 -8.83 -3.91 0.60
CA LEU A 90 -7.91 -4.84 1.25
C LEU A 90 -7.47 -4.27 2.60
N LYS A 91 -7.61 -5.07 3.66
CA LYS A 91 -7.16 -4.71 5.00
C LYS A 91 -6.21 -5.75 5.56
N LYS A 92 -5.15 -5.28 6.21
CA LYS A 92 -4.24 -6.08 7.03
C LYS A 92 -4.10 -5.40 8.37
N ASP A 93 -4.36 -6.13 9.45
CA ASP A 93 -4.29 -5.62 10.83
C ASP A 93 -5.13 -4.33 11.05
N GLY A 94 -6.31 -4.27 10.42
CA GLY A 94 -7.23 -3.13 10.51
C GLY A 94 -6.87 -1.92 9.63
N GLN A 95 -5.74 -1.94 8.92
CA GLN A 95 -5.28 -0.85 8.05
C GLN A 95 -5.41 -1.21 6.57
N ILE A 96 -5.50 -0.19 5.71
CA ILE A 96 -5.52 -0.38 4.25
C ILE A 96 -4.23 -1.06 3.82
N SER A 97 -4.37 -2.15 3.06
CA SER A 97 -3.27 -2.89 2.48
C SER A 97 -3.20 -2.64 0.98
N TYR A 98 -1.99 -2.64 0.43
CA TYR A 98 -1.73 -2.47 -0.99
C TYR A 98 -1.11 -3.75 -1.55
N SER A 99 -1.49 -4.10 -2.77
CA SER A 99 -0.88 -5.16 -3.55
C SER A 99 -0.39 -4.61 -4.88
N GLU A 100 0.32 -5.43 -5.66
CA GLU A 100 0.65 -5.13 -7.06
C GLU A 100 -0.60 -4.82 -7.92
N LYS A 101 -1.77 -5.31 -7.49
CA LYS A 101 -3.07 -5.08 -8.15
C LYS A 101 -3.83 -3.89 -7.56
N GLY A 102 -3.24 -3.12 -6.65
CA GLY A 102 -3.89 -2.00 -5.94
C GLY A 102 -4.50 -2.40 -4.60
N MET A 103 -5.46 -1.61 -4.14
CA MET A 103 -6.05 -1.75 -2.78
C MET A 103 -7.44 -2.41 -2.75
N ASP A 104 -7.95 -2.87 -3.89
CA ASP A 104 -9.27 -3.49 -3.98
C ASP A 104 -9.17 -5.01 -3.98
N SER A 105 -10.04 -5.66 -3.21
CA SER A 105 -10.42 -7.06 -3.32
C SER A 105 -11.69 -7.14 -4.15
N VAL A 106 -11.64 -7.82 -5.30
CA VAL A 106 -12.76 -7.88 -6.25
C VAL A 106 -13.35 -9.29 -6.27
N SER A 107 -14.67 -9.38 -6.13
CA SER A 107 -15.42 -10.64 -6.20
C SER A 107 -16.60 -10.51 -7.16
N PHE A 108 -16.76 -11.47 -8.06
CA PHE A 108 -17.95 -11.56 -8.92
C PHE A 108 -18.99 -12.42 -8.23
N LEU A 109 -20.20 -11.88 -8.09
CA LEU A 109 -21.30 -12.51 -7.39
C LEU A 109 -22.46 -12.72 -8.36
N ILE A 110 -23.12 -13.88 -8.25
CA ILE A 110 -24.29 -14.22 -9.05
C ILE A 110 -25.40 -14.83 -8.19
N SER A 111 -26.65 -14.56 -8.56
CA SER A 111 -27.83 -15.28 -8.10
C SER A 111 -28.61 -15.70 -9.34
N THR A 112 -28.89 -17.00 -9.48
CA THR A 112 -29.61 -17.55 -10.63
C THR A 112 -31.11 -17.62 -10.43
N ASN A 113 -31.57 -17.50 -9.17
CA ASN A 113 -32.97 -17.65 -8.79
C ASN A 113 -33.49 -16.41 -8.05
N PRO A 114 -34.75 -16.00 -8.29
CA PRO A 114 -35.38 -14.94 -7.52
C PRO A 114 -35.41 -15.29 -6.02
N GLY A 115 -35.01 -14.34 -5.17
CA GLY A 115 -35.03 -14.50 -3.72
C GLY A 115 -33.79 -15.16 -3.12
N GLU A 116 -32.90 -15.73 -3.94
CA GLU A 116 -31.60 -16.19 -3.45
C GLU A 116 -30.60 -15.03 -3.34
N PRO A 117 -29.80 -14.97 -2.26
CA PRO A 117 -28.72 -14.00 -2.15
C PRO A 117 -27.66 -14.26 -3.22
N VAL A 118 -26.98 -13.20 -3.66
CA VAL A 118 -25.84 -13.32 -4.57
C VAL A 118 -24.70 -14.07 -3.88
N LYS A 119 -24.08 -15.00 -4.60
CA LYS A 119 -22.96 -15.83 -4.11
C LYS A 119 -21.74 -15.64 -5.02
N PRO A 120 -20.51 -15.77 -4.48
CA PRO A 120 -19.30 -15.74 -5.30
C PRO A 120 -19.37 -16.74 -6.45
N LEU A 121 -18.88 -16.33 -7.62
CA LEU A 121 -18.86 -17.17 -8.83
C LEU A 121 -17.82 -18.31 -8.74
N SER A 122 -16.95 -18.27 -7.74
CA SER A 122 -16.00 -19.31 -7.32
C SER A 122 -15.22 -18.81 -6.11
#